data_AF-T2GC64-F1
#
_entry.id   AF-T2GC64-F1
#
_cell.length_a   1.000
_cell.length_b   1.000
_cell.length_c   1.000
_cell.angle_alpha   90.00
_cell.angle_beta   90.00
_cell.angle_gamma   90.00
#
_symmetry.space_group_name_H-M   'P 1'
#
loop_
_entity.id
_entity.type
_entity.pdbx_description
1 polymer ?
#
loop_
_entity_poly.entity_id
_entity_poly.type
_entity_poly.pdbx_seq_one_letter_code
_entity_poly.pdbx_strand_id
1 'polypeptide(L)'
;MLASGGLGLFLAGLAGTVLLMVLLFKRRWLLTLARRRWLARQERLRARGRSRREALLLARQRRNLNELAALAREQLHRRRDSLSLGLYHQTQECIRHAVRTLQFDRLHALYELLHDAEADHSRVLQAFFQQEAQS
;
A
#
# COMPACT_ATOMS: atom_id res chain seq x y z
N MET A 1 -47.95 66.12 17.37
CA MET A 1 -46.60 65.65 17.71
C MET A 1 -46.65 64.17 18.10
N LEU A 2 -46.70 63.24 17.14
CA LEU A 2 -46.74 61.78 17.38
C LEU A 2 -45.97 60.99 16.31
N ALA A 3 -44.85 61.53 15.83
CA ALA A 3 -44.03 60.86 14.79
C ALA A 3 -42.69 60.31 15.32
N SER A 4 -42.26 60.70 16.52
CA SER A 4 -40.95 60.34 17.08
C SER A 4 -40.91 58.96 17.75
N GLY A 5 -42.04 58.46 18.28
CA GLY A 5 -42.09 57.17 18.96
C GLY A 5 -42.00 55.96 18.02
N GLY A 6 -42.54 56.07 16.81
CA GLY A 6 -42.55 54.97 15.83
C GLY A 6 -41.18 54.71 15.19
N LEU A 7 -40.39 55.77 14.95
CA LEU A 7 -39.04 55.66 14.37
C LEU A 7 -38.06 54.96 15.31
N GLY A 8 -38.16 55.22 16.62
CA GLY A 8 -37.31 54.56 17.63
C GLY A 8 -37.55 53.05 17.72
N LEU A 9 -38.81 52.62 17.67
CA LEU A 9 -39.19 51.20 17.65
C LEU A 9 -38.77 50.51 16.35
N PHE A 10 -38.88 51.19 15.21
CA PHE A 10 -38.40 50.67 13.91
C PHE A 10 -36.88 50.48 13.88
N LEU A 11 -36.12 51.46 14.38
CA LEU A 11 -34.65 51.39 14.47
C LEU A 11 -34.19 50.30 15.45
N ALA A 12 -34.88 50.15 16.59
CA ALA A 12 -34.61 49.07 17.54
C ALA A 12 -34.92 47.68 16.94
N GLY A 13 -36.02 47.55 16.19
CA GLY A 13 -36.35 46.33 15.46
C GLY A 13 -35.30 45.97 14.40
N LEU A 14 -34.85 46.94 13.61
CA LEU A 14 -33.79 46.74 12.61
C LEU A 14 -32.43 46.39 13.26
N ALA A 15 -32.08 47.03 14.36
CA ALA A 15 -30.86 46.69 15.10
C ALA A 15 -30.92 45.25 15.64
N GLY A 16 -32.09 44.83 16.14
CA GLY A 16 -32.33 43.46 16.60
C GLY A 16 -32.20 42.43 15.48
N THR A 17 -32.76 42.69 14.29
CA THR A 17 -32.66 41.76 13.15
C THR A 17 -31.25 41.67 12.58
N VAL A 18 -30.52 42.80 12.50
CA VAL A 18 -29.12 42.82 12.07
C VAL A 18 -28.23 42.05 13.05
N LEU A 19 -28.41 42.24 14.36
CA LEU A 19 -27.67 41.50 15.37
C LEU A 19 -27.91 39.98 15.25
N LEU A 20 -29.16 39.58 15.02
CA LEU A 20 -29.54 38.18 14.88
C LEU A 20 -28.96 37.56 13.59
N MET A 21 -28.95 38.31 12.47
CA MET A 21 -28.25 37.90 11.25
C MET A 21 -26.75 37.70 11.47
N VAL A 22 -26.08 38.63 12.16
CA VAL A 22 -24.64 38.52 12.45
C VAL A 22 -24.34 37.29 13.31
N LEU A 23 -25.15 37.03 14.33
CA LEU A 23 -25.00 35.85 15.19
C LEU A 23 -25.21 34.54 14.42
N LEU A 24 -26.23 34.47 13.57
CA LEU A 24 -26.49 33.31 12.71
C LEU A 24 -25.36 33.08 11.71
N PHE A 25 -24.86 34.15 11.09
CA PHE A 25 -23.73 34.09 10.15
C PHE A 25 -22.46 33.60 10.85
N LYS A 26 -22.13 34.16 12.02
CA LYS A 26 -20.97 33.75 12.82
C LYS A 26 -21.07 32.28 13.26
N ARG A 27 -22.26 31.84 13.70
CA ARG A 27 -22.51 30.43 14.06
C ARG A 27 -22.34 29.51 12.85
N ARG A 28 -22.89 29.88 11.69
CA ARG A 28 -22.76 29.11 10.45
C ARG A 28 -21.30 29.04 9.97
N TRP A 29 -20.55 30.13 10.11
CA TRP A 29 -19.11 30.18 9.79
C TRP A 29 -18.29 29.27 10.71
N LEU A 30 -18.55 29.29 12.02
CA LEU A 30 -17.87 28.38 12.97
C LEU A 30 -18.18 26.91 12.66
N LEU A 31 -19.42 26.58 12.30
CA LEU A 31 -19.83 25.22 11.94
C LEU A 31 -19.16 24.75 10.64
N THR A 32 -19.05 25.61 9.62
CA THR A 32 -18.34 25.25 8.38
C THR A 32 -16.84 25.08 8.62
N LEU A 33 -16.23 25.91 9.48
CA LEU A 33 -14.83 25.77 9.88
C LEU A 33 -14.58 24.44 10.62
N ALA A 34 -15.44 24.11 11.58
CA ALA A 34 -15.38 22.84 12.32
C ALA A 34 -15.54 21.64 11.38
N ARG A 35 -16.50 21.71 10.44
CA ARG A 35 -16.71 20.64 9.44
C ARG A 35 -15.50 20.46 8.54
N ARG A 36 -14.89 21.55 8.04
CA ARG A 36 -13.66 21.50 7.23
C ARG A 36 -12.49 20.86 7.99
N ARG A 37 -12.29 21.24 9.26
CA ARG A 37 -11.26 20.63 10.11
C ARG A 37 -11.50 19.13 10.35
N TRP A 38 -12.75 18.75 10.58
CA TRP A 38 -13.11 17.35 10.77
C TRP A 38 -12.90 16.51 9.50
N LEU A 39 -13.32 17.02 8.34
CA LEU A 39 -13.08 16.37 7.04
C LEU A 39 -11.58 16.24 6.74
N ALA A 40 -10.79 17.31 6.94
CA ALA A 40 -9.34 17.26 6.76
C ALA A 40 -8.67 16.24 7.70
N ARG A 41 -9.18 16.08 8.93
CA ARG A 41 -8.69 15.06 9.87
C ARG A 41 -9.06 13.65 9.42
N GLN A 42 -10.28 13.44 8.90
CA GLN A 42 -10.71 12.16 8.32
C GLN A 42 -9.84 11.75 7.12
N GLU A 43 -9.54 12.69 6.22
CA GLU A 43 -8.67 12.42 5.06
C GLU A 43 -7.27 12.01 5.51
N ARG A 44 -6.68 12.70 6.48
CA ARG A 44 -5.38 12.33 7.06
C ARG A 44 -5.40 10.94 7.68
N LEU A 45 -6.47 10.57 8.39
CA LEU A 45 -6.63 9.23 8.96
C LEU A 45 -6.76 8.16 7.88
N ARG A 46 -7.54 8.42 6.81
CA ARG A 46 -7.67 7.51 5.66
C ARG A 46 -6.33 7.32 4.95
N ALA A 47 -5.59 8.40 4.71
CA ALA A 47 -4.27 8.34 4.09
C ALA A 47 -3.28 7.51 4.94
N ARG A 48 -3.23 7.76 6.26
CA ARG A 48 -2.42 6.95 7.19
C ARG A 48 -2.86 5.49 7.25
N GLY A 49 -4.17 5.23 7.13
CA GLY A 49 -4.71 3.88 7.07
C GLY A 49 -4.26 3.13 5.81
N ARG A 50 -4.28 3.79 4.65
CA ARG A 50 -3.80 3.23 3.39
C ARG A 50 -2.30 2.93 3.43
N SER A 51 -1.47 3.91 3.84
CA SER A 51 -0.03 3.70 3.91
C SER A 51 0.37 2.60 4.89
N ARG A 52 -0.33 2.47 6.04
CA ARG A 52 -0.12 1.35 6.97
C ARG A 52 -0.50 0.01 6.35
N ARG A 53 -1.62 -0.07 5.63
CA ARG A 53 -2.04 -1.30 4.95
C ARG A 53 -1.06 -1.71 3.87
N GLU A 54 -0.59 -0.76 3.05
CA GLU A 54 0.45 -0.99 2.05
C GLU A 54 1.75 -1.49 2.69
N ALA A 55 2.21 -0.85 3.77
CA ALA A 55 3.40 -1.29 4.49
C ALA A 55 3.26 -2.71 5.08
N LEU A 56 2.10 -3.04 5.67
CA LEU A 56 1.81 -4.38 6.18
C LEU A 56 1.74 -5.42 5.06
N LEU A 57 1.13 -5.08 3.92
CA LEU A 57 1.08 -5.96 2.75
C LEU A 57 2.49 -6.23 2.22
N LEU A 58 3.32 -5.20 2.07
CA LEU A 58 4.73 -5.36 1.64
C LEU A 58 5.53 -6.20 2.63
N ALA A 59 5.34 -5.99 3.93
CA ALA A 59 6.00 -6.80 4.96
C ALA A 59 5.59 -8.27 4.88
N ARG A 60 4.29 -8.54 4.66
CA ARG A 60 3.78 -9.91 4.48
C ARG A 60 4.28 -10.54 3.19
N GLN A 61 4.28 -9.80 2.08
CA GLN A 61 4.84 -10.27 0.80
C GLN A 61 6.32 -10.62 0.93
N ARG A 62 7.13 -9.77 1.58
CA ARG A 62 8.54 -10.04 1.87
C ARG A 62 8.73 -11.30 2.71
N ARG A 63 7.88 -11.49 3.72
CA ARG A 63 7.91 -12.70 4.54
C ARG A 63 7.59 -13.94 3.72
N ASN A 64 6.52 -13.91 2.93
CA ASN A 64 6.15 -15.02 2.04
C ASN A 64 7.28 -15.32 1.02
N LEU A 65 7.91 -14.30 0.44
CA LEU A 65 9.06 -14.45 -0.45
C LEU A 65 10.26 -15.10 0.25
N ASN A 66 10.56 -14.69 1.48
CA ASN A 66 11.64 -15.28 2.26
C ASN A 66 11.36 -16.75 2.61
N GLU A 67 10.11 -17.07 2.95
CA GLU A 67 9.68 -18.45 3.22
C GLU A 67 9.78 -19.32 1.95
N LEU A 68 9.30 -18.83 0.80
CA LEU A 68 9.44 -19.52 -0.48
C LEU A 68 10.91 -19.68 -0.90
N ALA A 69 11.74 -18.66 -0.67
CA ALA A 69 13.17 -18.73 -0.97
C ALA A 69 13.90 -19.73 -0.07
N ALA A 70 13.48 -19.87 1.19
CA ALA A 70 14.01 -20.89 2.08
C ALA A 70 13.68 -22.29 1.56
N LEU A 71 12.43 -22.52 1.14
CA LEU A 71 12.01 -23.79 0.54
C LEU A 71 12.77 -24.09 -0.76
N ALA A 72 12.89 -23.11 -1.66
CA ALA A 72 13.65 -23.27 -2.90
C ALA A 72 15.14 -23.58 -2.64
N ARG A 73 15.76 -22.93 -1.66
CA ARG A 73 17.15 -23.23 -1.25
C ARG A 73 17.28 -24.61 -0.66
N GLU A 74 16.32 -25.04 0.16
CA GLU A 74 16.32 -26.37 0.73
C GLU A 74 16.24 -27.44 -0.37
N GLN A 75 15.34 -27.27 -1.34
CA GLN A 75 15.24 -28.17 -2.50
C GLN A 75 16.53 -28.17 -3.33
N LEU A 76 17.09 -26.99 -3.60
CA LEU A 76 18.35 -26.86 -4.31
C LEU A 76 19.50 -27.56 -3.57
N HIS A 77 19.54 -27.49 -2.24
CA HIS A 77 20.59 -28.11 -1.44
C HIS A 77 20.45 -29.63 -1.41
N ARG A 78 19.22 -30.15 -1.30
CA ARG A 78 18.94 -31.60 -1.42
C ARG A 78 19.38 -32.17 -2.77
N ARG A 79 19.35 -31.36 -3.82
CA ARG A 79 19.70 -31.75 -5.20
C ARG A 79 21.12 -31.34 -5.61
N ARG A 80 21.95 -30.88 -4.67
CA ARG A 80 23.31 -30.38 -4.95
C ARG A 80 24.14 -31.35 -5.78
N ASP A 81 24.08 -32.64 -5.47
CA ASP A 81 24.92 -33.67 -6.12
C ASP A 81 24.46 -34.01 -7.54
N SER A 82 23.22 -33.65 -7.89
CA SER A 82 22.63 -33.89 -9.22
C SER A 82 22.84 -32.72 -10.21
N LEU A 83 23.36 -31.59 -9.73
CA LEU A 83 23.51 -30.36 -10.52
C LEU A 83 24.98 -30.03 -10.77
N SER A 84 25.26 -29.43 -11.92
CA SER A 84 26.58 -28.85 -12.16
C SER A 84 26.83 -27.69 -11.21
N LEU A 85 28.10 -27.49 -10.81
CA LEU A 85 28.48 -26.43 -9.88
C LEU A 85 28.06 -25.04 -10.39
N GLY A 86 28.17 -24.81 -11.71
CA GLY A 86 27.74 -23.57 -12.36
C GLY A 86 26.23 -23.34 -12.23
N LEU A 87 25.42 -24.35 -12.55
CA LEU A 87 23.95 -24.25 -12.42
C LEU A 87 23.51 -24.08 -10.97
N TYR A 88 24.17 -24.74 -10.03
CA TYR A 88 23.88 -24.57 -8.60
C TYR A 88 24.10 -23.12 -8.15
N HIS A 89 25.25 -22.52 -8.48
CA HIS A 89 25.53 -21.12 -8.14
C HIS A 89 24.60 -20.14 -8.85
N GLN A 90 24.32 -20.36 -10.13
CA GLN A 90 23.39 -19.54 -10.90
C GLN A 90 21.98 -19.56 -10.29
N THR A 91 21.53 -20.74 -9.85
CA THR A 91 20.25 -20.91 -9.17
C THR A 91 20.22 -20.22 -7.80
N GLN A 92 21.31 -20.32 -7.03
CA GLN A 92 21.43 -19.59 -5.76
C GLN A 92 21.38 -18.06 -5.95
N GLU A 93 22.06 -17.53 -6.97
CA GLU A 93 22.02 -16.11 -7.28
C GLU A 93 20.65 -15.67 -7.79
N CYS A 94 19.99 -16.49 -8.60
CA CYS A 94 18.62 -16.22 -9.04
C CYS A 94 17.66 -16.10 -7.85
N ILE A 95 17.70 -17.03 -6.88
CA ILE A 95 16.89 -16.96 -5.65
C ILE A 95 17.19 -15.66 -4.89
N ARG A 96 18.46 -15.30 -4.74
CA ARG A 96 18.87 -14.08 -4.02
C ARG A 96 18.38 -12.82 -4.73
N HIS A 97 18.49 -12.79 -6.06
CA HIS A 97 18.03 -11.68 -6.88
C HIS A 97 16.51 -11.54 -6.79
N ALA A 98 15.75 -12.62 -6.95
CA ALA A 98 14.29 -12.62 -6.90
C ALA A 98 13.74 -12.13 -5.54
N VAL A 99 14.37 -12.50 -4.43
CA VAL A 99 14.02 -11.97 -3.09
C VAL A 99 14.30 -10.47 -3.00
N ARG A 100 15.44 -10.01 -3.54
CA ARG A 100 15.84 -8.60 -3.50
C ARG A 100 14.93 -7.72 -4.37
N THR A 101 14.49 -8.22 -5.52
CA THR A 101 13.63 -7.50 -6.48
C THR A 101 12.14 -7.77 -6.27
N LEU A 102 11.76 -8.54 -5.26
CA LEU A 102 10.38 -8.93 -4.95
C LEU A 102 9.67 -9.65 -6.10
N GLN A 103 10.41 -10.44 -6.89
CA GLN A 103 9.87 -11.21 -8.03
C GLN A 103 9.32 -12.56 -7.52
N PHE A 104 8.08 -12.56 -7.03
CA PHE A 104 7.43 -13.77 -6.52
C PHE A 104 7.24 -14.83 -7.60
N ASP A 105 6.71 -14.44 -8.77
CA ASP A 105 6.36 -15.40 -9.84
C ASP A 105 7.60 -16.15 -10.33
N ARG A 106 8.72 -15.43 -10.49
CA ARG A 106 10.02 -15.99 -10.87
C ARG A 106 10.52 -17.00 -9.84
N LEU A 107 10.44 -16.65 -8.56
CA LEU A 107 10.86 -17.52 -7.46
C LEU A 107 9.95 -18.75 -7.33
N HIS A 108 8.65 -18.58 -7.59
CA HIS A 108 7.67 -19.67 -7.56
C HIS A 108 7.88 -20.64 -8.71
N ALA A 109 8.04 -20.16 -9.94
CA ALA A 109 8.38 -20.99 -11.09
C ALA A 109 9.67 -21.79 -10.85
N LEU A 110 10.70 -21.13 -10.31
CA LEU A 110 11.94 -21.81 -9.94
C LEU A 110 11.73 -22.88 -8.86
N TYR A 111 10.90 -22.60 -7.85
CA TYR A 111 10.55 -23.58 -6.82
C TYR A 111 9.81 -24.79 -7.42
N GLU A 112 8.83 -24.58 -8.30
CA GLU A 112 8.10 -25.68 -8.96
C GLU A 112 9.05 -26.56 -9.76
N LEU A 113 9.96 -25.96 -10.54
CA LEU A 113 10.95 -26.70 -11.33
C LEU A 113 11.94 -27.48 -10.45
N LEU A 114 12.25 -26.98 -9.24
CA LEU A 114 13.08 -27.69 -8.26
C LEU A 114 12.29 -28.72 -7.45
N HIS A 115 10.97 -28.58 -7.37
CA HIS A 115 10.11 -29.48 -6.60
C HIS A 115 9.71 -30.71 -7.42
N ASP A 116 9.59 -30.59 -8.74
CA ASP A 116 9.26 -31.69 -9.64
C ASP A 116 10.23 -32.87 -9.46
N ALA A 117 9.73 -34.05 -9.10
CA ALA A 117 10.57 -35.20 -8.79
C ALA A 117 11.10 -35.90 -10.05
N GLU A 118 10.42 -35.75 -11.19
CA GLU A 118 10.66 -36.51 -12.41
C GLU A 118 11.51 -35.77 -13.46
N ALA A 119 11.76 -34.47 -13.24
CA ALA A 119 12.47 -33.63 -14.19
C ALA A 119 13.99 -33.89 -14.25
N ASP A 120 14.58 -33.79 -15.43
CA ASP A 120 16.03 -33.60 -15.58
C ASP A 120 16.38 -32.15 -15.26
N HIS A 121 16.61 -31.89 -13.97
CA HIS A 121 16.77 -30.57 -13.39
C HIS A 121 17.89 -29.76 -14.04
N SER A 122 18.96 -30.42 -14.47
CA SER A 122 20.07 -29.73 -15.15
C SER A 122 19.61 -29.13 -16.48
N ARG A 123 18.85 -29.90 -17.29
CA ARG A 123 18.30 -29.41 -18.57
C ARG A 123 17.21 -28.37 -18.36
N VAL A 124 16.31 -28.61 -17.42
CA VAL A 124 15.15 -27.74 -17.16
C VAL A 124 15.60 -26.38 -16.61
N LEU A 125 16.55 -26.35 -15.68
CA LEU A 125 17.12 -25.09 -15.18
C LEU A 125 17.89 -24.36 -16.27
N GLN A 126 18.61 -25.07 -17.13
CA GLN A 126 19.34 -24.46 -18.24
C GLN A 126 18.37 -23.83 -19.26
N ALA A 127 17.27 -24.51 -19.60
CA ALA A 127 16.22 -23.97 -20.45
C ALA A 127 15.53 -22.75 -19.81
N PHE A 128 15.26 -22.81 -18.51
CA PHE A 128 14.71 -21.68 -17.74
C PHE A 128 15.62 -20.45 -17.83
N PHE A 129 16.92 -20.59 -17.54
CA PHE A 129 17.85 -19.47 -17.62
C PHE A 129 18.08 -18.96 -19.05
N GLN A 130 17.97 -19.82 -20.07
CA GLN A 130 18.05 -19.41 -21.47
C GLN A 130 16.83 -18.57 -21.88
N GLN A 131 15.63 -18.96 -21.45
CA GLN A 131 14.42 -18.18 -21.69
C GLN A 131 14.48 -16.81 -20.99
N GLU A 132 14.96 -16.79 -19.75
CA GLU A 132 15.12 -15.53 -19.00
C GLU A 132 16.19 -14.59 -19.55
N ALA A 133 17.19 -15.13 -20.28
CA ALA A 133 18.19 -14.29 -20.94
C ALA A 133 17.66 -13.63 -22.23
N GLN A 134 16.54 -14.12 -22.77
CA GLN A 134 15.92 -13.63 -24.01
C GLN A 134 14.75 -12.66 -23.74
N SER A 135 14.20 -12.66 -22.53
CA SER A 135 13.14 -11.77 -22.04
C SER A 135 13.69 -10.51 -21.38
#